data_AF-A0A158ALT1-F1
#
_entry.id   AF-A0A158ALT1-F1
#
_cell.length_a   1.000
_cell.length_b   1.000
_cell.length_c   1.000
_cell.angle_alpha   90.00
_cell.angle_beta   90.00
_cell.angle_gamma   90.00
#
_symmetry.space_group_name_H-M   'P 1'
#
loop_
_entity.id
_entity.type
_entity.pdbx_description
1 polymer ?
#
loop_
_entity_poly.entity_id
_entity_poly.type
_entity_poly.pdbx_seq_one_letter_code
_entity_poly.pdbx_strand_id
1 'polypeptide(L)' 'MTDLLQIDGARLWRSLMDMAQIGATEKGGVRRLALSEEDRRGRDLFRAVVPRSGHDGIGR' A
#
# COMPACT_ATOMS: atom_id res chain seq x y z
N MET A 1 10.58 -15.75 -26.55
CA MET A 1 10.03 -15.06 -25.37
C MET A 1 10.02 -13.58 -25.70
N THR A 2 8.95 -13.10 -26.32
CA THR A 2 8.93 -11.74 -26.89
C THR A 2 7.65 -10.98 -26.52
N ASP A 3 7.04 -11.38 -25.41
CA ASP A 3 6.08 -10.54 -24.68
C ASP A 3 6.67 -10.25 -23.31
N LEU A 4 7.24 -9.06 -23.18
CA LEU A 4 7.83 -8.61 -21.92
C LEU A 4 6.71 -7.99 -21.09
N LEU A 5 6.19 -8.74 -20.12
CA LEU A 5 5.27 -8.21 -19.13
C LEU A 5 5.95 -7.00 -18.43
N GLN A 6 5.39 -5.80 -18.59
CA GLN A 6 5.91 -4.57 -17.99
C GLN A 6 4.99 -4.10 -16.87
N ILE A 7 5.59 -3.52 -15.83
CA ILE A 7 4.85 -2.83 -14.77
C ILE A 7 4.61 -1.37 -15.14
N ASP A 8 3.59 -0.77 -14.54
CA ASP A 8 3.41 0.67 -14.52
C ASP A 8 4.19 1.26 -13.33
N GLY A 9 5.39 1.77 -13.61
CA GLY A 9 6.28 2.32 -12.59
C GLY A 9 5.72 3.59 -11.93
N ALA A 10 5.00 4.42 -12.67
CA ALA A 10 4.42 5.66 -12.15
C ALA A 10 3.29 5.35 -11.15
N ARG A 11 2.43 4.38 -11.49
CA ARG A 11 1.40 3.88 -10.57
C ARG A 11 2.01 3.31 -9.29
N LEU A 12 3.06 2.49 -9.41
CA LEU A 12 3.74 1.92 -8.25
C LEU A 12 4.32 3.02 -7.35
N TRP A 13 5.04 3.98 -7.93
CA TRP A 13 5.63 5.08 -7.18
C TRP A 13 4.58 5.90 -6.44
N ARG A 14 3.45 6.21 -7.10
CA ARG A 14 2.34 6.91 -6.45
C ARG A 14 1.79 6.15 -5.26
N SER A 15 1.56 4.83 -5.39
CA SER A 15 1.09 4.01 -4.28
C SER A 15 2.07 3.97 -3.10
N LEU A 16 3.38 3.97 -3.36
CA LEU A 16 4.39 4.06 -2.29
C LEU A 16 4.31 5.41 -1.56
N MET A 17 4.17 6.51 -2.29
CA MET A 17 4.08 7.84 -1.71
C MET A 17 2.78 8.03 -0.92
N ASP A 18 1.65 7.53 -1.44
CA ASP A 18 0.36 7.56 -0.75
C ASP A 18 0.42 6.79 0.58
N MET A 19 1.07 5.62 0.60
CA MET A 19 1.29 4.84 1.83
C MET A 19 2.25 5.52 2.82
N ALA A 20 3.25 6.25 2.31
CA ALA A 20 4.25 6.93 3.14
C ALA A 20 3.67 8.10 3.95
N GLN A 21 2.57 8.70 3.49
CA GLN A 21 1.88 9.75 4.25
C GLN A 21 1.31 9.24 5.59
N ILE A 22 1.00 7.94 5.68
CA ILE A 22 0.43 7.34 6.89
C ILE A 22 1.55 7.00 7.88
N GLY A 23 1.66 7.79 8.94
CA GLY A 23 2.73 7.68 9.94
C GLY A 23 4.00 8.43 9.55
N ALA A 24 3.91 9.39 8.62
CA ALA A 24 5.02 10.26 8.27
C ALA A 24 5.57 10.98 9.52
N THR A 25 6.89 11.07 9.58
CA THR A 25 7.63 11.74 10.66
C THR A 25 8.28 13.02 10.11
N GLU A 26 8.57 13.97 11.00
CA GLU A 26 9.21 15.25 10.62
C GLU A 26 10.57 15.08 9.90
N LYS A 27 11.26 13.97 10.14
CA LYS A 27 12.54 13.63 9.50
C LYS A 27 12.38 12.94 8.14
N GLY A 28 11.16 12.84 7.61
CA GLY A 28 10.87 12.20 6.33
C GLY A 28 10.81 10.67 6.37
N GLY A 29 10.84 10.05 7.55
CA GLY A 29 10.63 8.61 7.73
C GLY A 29 9.17 8.26 8.01
N VAL A 30 8.87 6.96 8.16
CA VAL A 30 7.54 6.46 8.55
C VAL A 30 7.64 5.69 9.86
N ARG A 31 6.82 6.06 10.85
CA ARG A 31 6.64 5.32 12.11
C ARG A 31 5.21 4.82 12.19
N ARG A 32 5.00 3.61 11.67
CA ARG A 32 3.72 2.90 11.72
C ARG A 32 3.90 1.62 12.54
N LEU A 33 3.74 1.75 13.85
CA LEU A 33 3.90 0.64 14.79
C LEU A 33 2.75 -0.35 14.63
N ALA A 34 3.03 -1.65 14.70
CA ALA A 34 2.01 -2.68 14.54
C ALA A 34 0.85 -2.48 15.53
N LEU A 35 -0.39 -2.66 15.05
CA LEU A 35 -1.64 -2.45 15.81
C LEU A 35 -1.91 -1.01 16.27
N SER A 36 -1.10 -0.03 15.82
CA SER A 36 -1.44 1.38 16.01
C SER A 36 -2.57 1.81 15.06
N GLU A 37 -3.13 2.98 15.32
CA GLU A 37 -4.13 3.58 14.46
C GLU A 37 -3.58 3.87 13.05
N GLU A 38 -2.31 4.27 12.94
CA GLU A 38 -1.62 4.43 11.66
C GLU A 38 -1.47 3.10 10.93
N ASP A 39 -1.20 2.00 11.65
CA ASP A 39 -1.14 0.65 11.06
C ASP A 39 -2.50 0.22 10.50
N ARG A 40 -3.57 0.46 11.27
CA ARG A 40 -4.95 0.23 10.80
C ARG A 40 -5.24 1.02 9.52
N ARG A 41 -4.96 2.32 9.50
CA ARG A 41 -5.18 3.18 8.32
C ARG A 41 -4.36 2.72 7.10
N GLY A 42 -3.11 2.31 7.32
CA GLY A 42 -2.26 1.78 6.26
C GLY A 42 -2.83 0.49 5.64
N ARG A 43 -3.37 -0.41 6.47
CA ARG A 43 -4.01 -1.65 6.00
C ARG A 43 -5.33 -1.37 5.28
N ASP A 44 -6.12 -0.42 5.77
CA ASP A 44 -7.37 -0.02 5.14
C ASP A 44 -7.11 0.60 3.76
N LEU A 45 -6.10 1.47 3.64
CA LEU A 45 -5.66 2.03 2.36
C LEU A 45 -5.20 0.93 1.40
N PHE A 46 -4.35 0.02 1.87
CA PHE A 46 -3.88 -1.10 1.05
C PHE A 46 -5.05 -1.95 0.54
N ARG A 47 -6.01 -2.29 1.40
CA ARG A 47 -7.21 -3.03 1.02
C ARG A 47 -8.07 -2.30 0.00
N ALA A 48 -8.11 -0.96 0.04
CA ALA A 48 -8.90 -0.16 -0.89
C ALA A 48 -8.28 -0.07 -2.29
N VAL A 49 -6.94 -0.08 -2.40
CA VAL A 49 -6.24 -0.01 -3.70
C VAL A 49 -6.02 -1.38 -4.34
N VAL A 50 -6.11 -2.46 -3.57
CA VAL A 50 -6.11 -3.84 -4.10
C VAL A 50 -7.44 -4.09 -4.81
N PRO A 51 -7.43 -4.42 -6.12
CA PRO A 51 -8.64 -4.78 -6.84
C PRO A 51 -9.33 -5.96 -6.14
N ARG A 52 -10.65 -5.87 -5.96
CA ARG A 52 -11.45 -6.90 -5.26
C ARG A 52 -11.43 -8.27 -5.95
N SER A 53 -10.94 -8.35 -7.17
CA SER A 53 -11.04 -9.50 -8.07
C SER A 53 -10.00 -10.62 -7.82
N GLY A 54 -9.68 -10.95 -6.56
CA GLY A 54 -8.83 -12.12 -6.26
C GLY A 54 -8.05 -12.12 -4.94
N HIS A 55 -8.27 -11.15 -4.05
CA HIS A 55 -7.59 -11.04 -2.76
C HIS A 55 -8.55 -10.71 -1.61
N ASP A 56 -9.76 -11.26 -1.68
CA ASP A 56 -10.66 -11.44 -0.56
C ASP A 56 -9.95 -12.31 0.49
N GLY A 57 -9.24 -11.62 1.39
CA GLY A 57 -8.51 -12.22 2.48
C GLY A 57 -9.40 -13.18 3.26
N ILE A 58 -8.82 -14.35 3.55
CA ILE A 58 -9.28 -15.43 4.44
C ILE A 58 -10.63 -15.08 5.09
N GLY A 59 -11.66 -15.72 4.55
CA GLY A 59 -13.06 -15.46 4.84
C GLY A 59 -13.41 -15.49 6.33
N ARG A 60 -14.45 -14.73 6.64
CA ARG A 60 -15.56 -15.37 7.35
C ARG A 60 -16.26 -16.30 6.37
#